data_AF-A0A2J6HPI7-F1
#
_entry.id   AF-A0A2J6HPI7-F1
#
_cell.length_a   1.000
_cell.length_b   1.000
_cell.length_c   1.000
_cell.angle_alpha   90.00
_cell.angle_beta   90.00
_cell.angle_gamma   90.00
#
_symmetry.space_group_name_H-M   'P 1'
#
loop_
_entity.id
_entity.type
_entity.pdbx_description
1 polymer ?
#
loop_
_entity_poly.entity_id
_entity_poly.type
_entity_poly.pdbx_seq_one_letter_code
_entity_poly.pdbx_strand_id
1 'polypeptide(L)'
;MFLSFLFMLGCKKKEAPNMIPDPVLTNDYQGQLYVRYTSTLPPWDVSTTMNVHIAKDLGVVTIDGGTLSYSGDTIINGDSRLVRSGQWSMSPNGILMEDVGRKYMDVDAHVTVQNDVQSIYAKDNDGNWQLMYEMTF
;
A
#
# COMPACT_ATOMS: atom_id res chain seq x y z
N MET A 1 31.44 -55.28 48.80
CA MET A 1 32.05 -54.35 47.83
C MET A 1 31.02 -54.10 46.73
N PHE A 2 30.17 -53.08 46.91
CA PHE A 2 29.08 -52.76 45.99
C PHE A 2 29.59 -51.77 44.94
N LEU A 3 29.46 -52.14 43.67
CA LEU A 3 29.88 -51.34 42.52
C LEU A 3 28.71 -50.41 42.13
N SER A 4 28.84 -49.12 42.44
CA SER A 4 27.89 -48.10 42.00
C SER A 4 28.12 -47.76 40.53
N PHE A 5 27.15 -48.10 39.67
CA PHE A 5 27.13 -47.70 38.26
C PHE A 5 26.44 -46.33 38.16
N LEU A 6 27.22 -45.28 37.91
CA LEU A 6 26.73 -43.93 37.65
C LEU A 6 26.25 -43.88 36.19
N PHE A 7 24.93 -43.86 35.96
CA PHE A 7 24.35 -43.61 34.64
C PHE A 7 24.54 -42.13 34.28
N MET A 8 25.56 -41.83 33.47
CA MET A 8 25.70 -40.56 32.79
C MET A 8 24.64 -40.46 31.69
N LEU A 9 23.46 -39.93 32.03
CA LEU A 9 22.44 -39.50 31.08
C LEU A 9 22.99 -38.28 30.31
N GLY A 10 23.70 -38.56 29.21
CA GLY A 10 24.05 -37.57 28.21
C GLY A 10 22.78 -37.01 27.58
N CYS A 11 22.29 -35.89 28.11
CA CYS A 11 21.21 -35.11 27.54
C CYS A 11 21.70 -34.49 26.21
N LYS A 12 21.51 -35.19 25.10
CA LYS A 12 21.69 -34.59 23.77
C LYS A 12 20.62 -33.51 23.60
N LYS A 13 21.03 -32.24 23.66
CA LYS A 13 20.21 -31.13 23.15
C LYS A 13 19.82 -31.48 21.72
N LYS A 14 18.55 -31.79 21.48
CA LYS A 14 17.99 -31.80 20.14
C LYS A 14 18.13 -30.36 19.64
N GLU A 15 19.05 -30.15 18.71
CA GLU A 15 19.01 -28.96 17.85
C GLU A 15 17.61 -28.91 17.25
N ALA A 16 16.92 -27.79 17.44
CA ALA A 16 15.66 -27.58 16.76
C ALA A 16 15.94 -27.74 15.26
N PRO A 17 15.21 -28.61 14.54
CA PRO A 17 15.36 -28.67 13.10
C PRO A 17 15.16 -27.24 12.59
N ASN A 18 16.12 -26.76 11.81
CA ASN A 18 16.05 -25.48 11.12
C ASN A 18 14.88 -25.62 10.13
N MET A 19 13.65 -25.46 10.61
CA MET A 19 12.42 -25.57 9.83
C MET A 19 12.37 -24.34 8.94
N ILE A 20 12.99 -24.48 7.77
CA ILE A 20 12.68 -23.62 6.63
C ILE A 20 11.21 -23.93 6.30
N PRO A 21 10.30 -22.94 6.32
CA PRO A 21 8.90 -23.15 5.94
C PRO A 21 8.81 -23.78 4.55
N ASP A 22 7.80 -24.61 4.32
CA ASP A 22 7.57 -25.17 2.99
C ASP A 22 7.29 -24.03 1.98
N PRO A 23 7.91 -24.05 0.78
CA PRO A 23 7.70 -23.02 -0.23
C PRO A 23 6.23 -22.94 -0.63
N VAL A 24 5.66 -21.73 -0.57
CA VAL A 24 4.24 -21.51 -0.91
C VAL A 24 4.01 -21.48 -2.42
N LEU A 25 5.07 -21.19 -3.19
CA LEU A 25 5.10 -21.08 -4.65
C LEU A 25 6.17 -22.00 -5.25
N THR A 26 5.93 -22.48 -6.48
CA THR A 26 6.91 -23.29 -7.24
C THR A 26 8.07 -22.44 -7.76
N ASN A 27 7.81 -21.17 -8.08
CA ASN A 27 8.78 -20.22 -8.64
C ASN A 27 8.56 -18.84 -8.03
N ASP A 28 9.56 -17.98 -8.14
CA ASP A 28 9.39 -16.57 -7.83
C ASP A 28 8.36 -15.96 -8.77
N TYR A 29 7.61 -15.00 -8.25
CA TYR A 29 6.65 -14.23 -9.03
C TYR A 29 7.17 -12.81 -9.22
N GLN A 30 6.97 -12.29 -10.44
CA GLN A 30 7.19 -10.91 -10.82
C GLN A 30 5.94 -10.42 -11.52
N GLY A 31 5.40 -9.30 -11.08
CA GLY A 31 4.19 -8.73 -11.64
C GLY A 31 4.07 -7.23 -11.39
N GLN A 32 2.90 -6.69 -11.70
CA GLN A 32 2.60 -5.29 -11.55
C GLN A 32 1.27 -5.10 -10.82
N LEU A 33 1.24 -4.15 -9.89
CA LEU A 33 0.05 -3.66 -9.23
C LEU A 33 -0.30 -2.30 -9.85
N TYR A 34 -1.44 -2.25 -10.52
CA TYR A 34 -1.97 -1.02 -11.11
C TYR A 34 -2.97 -0.38 -10.15
N VAL A 35 -2.73 0.89 -9.78
CA VAL A 35 -3.62 1.67 -8.93
C VAL A 35 -4.14 2.86 -9.71
N ARG A 36 -5.46 3.05 -9.70
CA ARG A 36 -6.16 4.15 -10.36
C ARG A 36 -7.00 4.89 -9.34
N TYR A 37 -6.89 6.21 -9.33
CA TYR A 37 -7.67 7.10 -8.48
C TYR A 37 -8.44 8.09 -9.34
N THR A 38 -9.76 8.09 -9.18
CA THR A 38 -10.69 8.93 -9.94
C THR A 38 -11.57 9.76 -9.01
N SER A 39 -12.00 10.90 -9.52
CA SER A 39 -13.06 11.71 -8.94
C SER A 39 -13.91 12.29 -10.05
N THR A 40 -15.17 12.59 -9.72
CA THR A 40 -16.11 13.27 -10.62
C THR A 40 -16.29 14.75 -10.28
N LEU A 41 -15.88 15.19 -9.08
CA LEU A 41 -16.04 16.58 -8.65
C LEU A 41 -14.94 17.05 -7.67
N PRO A 42 -14.02 17.93 -8.11
CA PRO A 42 -13.72 18.17 -9.52
C PRO A 42 -13.16 16.89 -10.18
N PRO A 43 -13.23 16.75 -11.52
CA PRO A 43 -12.85 15.53 -12.19
C PRO A 43 -11.34 15.36 -12.23
N TRP A 44 -10.88 14.13 -11.96
CA TRP A 44 -9.53 13.67 -12.26
C TRP A 44 -9.53 12.16 -12.48
N ASP A 45 -8.50 11.68 -13.17
CA ASP A 45 -8.25 10.27 -13.43
C ASP A 45 -6.75 10.06 -13.53
N VAL A 46 -6.16 9.54 -12.47
CA VAL A 46 -4.71 9.38 -12.34
C VAL A 46 -4.38 7.96 -11.95
N SER A 47 -3.23 7.47 -12.39
CA SER A 47 -2.82 6.11 -12.09
C SER A 47 -1.32 5.97 -11.97
N THR A 48 -0.92 4.90 -11.29
CA THR A 48 0.47 4.52 -11.07
C THR A 48 0.58 3.00 -11.12
N THR A 49 1.78 2.53 -11.42
CA THR A 49 2.10 1.10 -11.49
C THR A 49 3.26 0.83 -10.56
N MET A 50 3.10 -0.16 -9.70
CA MET A 50 4.11 -0.61 -8.75
C MET A 50 4.53 -2.04 -9.13
N ASN A 51 5.82 -2.37 -9.03
CA ASN A 51 6.25 -3.74 -9.24
C ASN A 51 5.94 -4.58 -8.00
N VAL A 52 5.59 -5.84 -8.23
CA VAL A 52 5.33 -6.82 -7.19
C VAL A 52 6.29 -7.98 -7.37
N HIS A 53 7.00 -8.32 -6.30
CA HIS A 53 7.83 -9.50 -6.23
C HIS A 53 7.33 -10.42 -5.11
N ILE A 54 7.22 -11.72 -5.38
CA ILE A 54 6.96 -12.73 -4.35
C ILE A 54 8.08 -13.76 -4.39
N ALA A 55 8.83 -13.85 -3.30
CA ALA A 55 9.90 -14.82 -3.15
C ALA A 55 9.31 -16.20 -2.87
N LYS A 56 9.67 -17.21 -3.66
CA LYS A 56 9.11 -18.57 -3.54
C LYS A 56 9.42 -19.24 -2.20
N ASP A 57 10.62 -19.00 -1.68
CA ASP A 57 11.18 -19.76 -0.55
C ASP A 57 10.59 -19.29 0.78
N LEU A 58 10.22 -18.01 0.87
CA LEU A 58 9.72 -17.40 2.12
C LEU A 58 8.27 -16.90 2.00
N GLY A 59 7.68 -16.87 0.80
CA GLY A 59 6.37 -16.27 0.57
C GLY A 59 6.34 -14.76 0.81
N VAL A 60 7.50 -14.12 0.94
CA VAL A 60 7.63 -12.69 1.21
C VAL A 60 7.19 -11.92 -0.03
N VAL A 61 6.25 -11.01 0.18
CA VAL A 61 5.77 -10.09 -0.84
C VAL A 61 6.49 -8.76 -0.67
N THR A 62 7.10 -8.28 -1.74
CA THR A 62 7.64 -6.92 -1.84
C THR A 62 6.87 -6.17 -2.91
N ILE A 63 6.35 -5.01 -2.56
CA ILE A 63 5.65 -4.12 -3.48
C ILE A 63 6.41 -2.79 -3.47
N ASP A 64 6.79 -2.31 -4.65
CA ASP A 64 7.45 -1.01 -4.75
C ASP A 64 6.51 0.10 -4.28
N GLY A 65 7.08 1.17 -3.72
CA GLY A 65 6.30 2.38 -3.43
C GLY A 65 5.81 3.05 -4.72
N GLY A 66 4.70 3.77 -4.60
CA GLY A 66 4.08 4.50 -5.71
C GLY A 66 3.62 5.88 -5.30
N THR A 67 3.59 6.81 -6.26
CA THR A 67 3.01 8.14 -6.05
C THR A 67 1.92 8.43 -7.08
N LEU A 68 0.91 9.19 -6.68
CA LEU A 68 -0.17 9.70 -7.51
C LEU A 68 -0.35 11.18 -7.22
N SER A 69 -0.05 12.05 -8.18
CA SER A 69 -0.44 13.46 -8.12
C SER A 69 -1.79 13.62 -8.81
N TYR A 70 -2.74 14.31 -8.17
CA TYR A 70 -4.04 14.62 -8.75
C TYR A 70 -4.33 16.11 -8.69
N SER A 71 -5.08 16.58 -9.68
CA SER A 71 -5.67 17.90 -9.69
C SER A 71 -6.92 17.87 -10.53
N GLY A 72 -7.96 18.55 -10.07
CA GLY A 72 -9.19 18.76 -10.80
C GLY A 72 -9.69 20.18 -10.64
N ASP A 73 -10.43 20.62 -11.64
CA ASP A 73 -11.11 21.91 -11.69
C ASP A 73 -12.53 21.74 -12.22
N THR A 74 -13.50 22.39 -11.61
CA THR A 74 -14.90 22.42 -12.07
C THR A 74 -15.55 23.75 -11.78
N ILE A 75 -16.20 24.31 -12.80
CA ILE A 75 -17.16 25.39 -12.63
C ILE A 75 -18.47 24.78 -12.10
N ILE A 76 -18.83 25.07 -10.85
CA ILE A 76 -20.07 24.59 -10.21
C ILE A 76 -21.28 25.31 -10.81
N ASN A 77 -21.15 26.62 -11.03
CA ASN A 77 -22.12 27.48 -11.70
C ASN A 77 -21.38 28.66 -12.36
N GLY A 78 -22.08 29.53 -13.08
CA GLY A 78 -21.46 30.64 -13.83
C GLY A 78 -20.47 31.51 -13.03
N ASP A 79 -20.62 31.55 -11.70
CA ASP A 79 -19.90 32.44 -10.79
C ASP A 79 -19.14 31.69 -9.68
N SER A 80 -19.08 30.35 -9.71
CA SER A 80 -18.42 29.53 -8.69
C SER A 80 -17.56 28.44 -9.31
N ARG A 81 -16.33 28.30 -8.83
CA ARG A 81 -15.34 27.33 -9.31
C ARG A 81 -14.73 26.57 -8.12
N LEU A 82 -14.59 25.26 -8.26
CA LEU A 82 -13.97 24.36 -7.31
C LEU A 82 -12.71 23.78 -7.91
N VAL A 83 -11.59 23.94 -7.20
CA VAL A 83 -10.31 23.33 -7.56
C VAL A 83 -9.89 22.44 -6.40
N ARG A 84 -9.36 21.25 -6.69
CA ARG A 84 -8.73 20.41 -5.68
C ARG A 84 -7.47 19.78 -6.26
N SER A 85 -6.43 19.66 -5.45
CA SER A 85 -5.19 19.01 -5.83
C SER A 85 -4.52 18.38 -4.63
N GLY A 86 -3.69 17.38 -4.88
CA GLY A 86 -2.87 16.77 -3.84
C GLY A 86 -2.02 15.64 -4.40
N GLN A 87 -1.35 14.94 -3.50
CA GLN A 87 -0.54 13.78 -3.82
C GLN A 87 -0.79 12.65 -2.83
N TRP A 88 -0.90 11.43 -3.33
CA TRP A 88 -0.81 10.22 -2.51
C TRP A 88 0.58 9.61 -2.69
N SER A 89 1.20 9.27 -1.57
CA SER A 89 2.36 8.39 -1.51
C SER A 89 1.93 7.07 -0.91
N MET A 90 2.28 5.97 -1.55
CA MET A 90 1.92 4.62 -1.15
C MET A 90 3.19 3.82 -0.92
N SER A 91 3.22 3.04 0.16
CA SER A 91 4.30 2.09 0.43
C SER A 91 3.71 0.75 0.83
N PRO A 92 3.06 0.03 -0.11
CA PRO A 92 2.29 -1.14 0.25
C PRO A 92 3.20 -2.24 0.79
N ASN A 93 2.73 -2.95 1.81
CA ASN A 93 3.35 -4.19 2.25
C ASN A 93 2.28 -5.28 2.27
N GLY A 94 2.69 -6.53 2.17
CA GLY A 94 1.74 -7.62 2.19
C GLY A 94 2.34 -8.94 2.62
N ILE A 95 1.46 -9.86 2.93
CA ILE A 95 1.81 -11.24 3.29
C ILE A 95 0.92 -12.20 2.52
N LEU A 96 1.52 -13.30 2.07
CA LEU A 96 0.79 -14.40 1.48
C LEU A 96 0.14 -15.23 2.59
N MET A 97 -1.17 -15.43 2.50
CA MET A 97 -1.98 -16.17 3.46
C MET A 97 -2.70 -17.34 2.79
N GLU A 98 -3.03 -18.35 3.59
CA GLU A 98 -3.89 -19.46 3.20
C GLU A 98 -4.99 -19.65 4.24
N ASP A 99 -6.25 -19.59 3.81
CA ASP A 99 -7.41 -19.88 4.66
C ASP A 99 -8.39 -20.79 3.92
N VAL A 100 -8.77 -21.90 4.55
CA VAL A 100 -9.66 -22.95 4.00
C VAL A 100 -9.26 -23.35 2.55
N GLY A 101 -7.96 -23.49 2.28
CA GLY A 101 -7.43 -23.86 0.96
C GLY A 101 -7.43 -22.74 -0.10
N ARG A 102 -7.82 -21.51 0.27
CA ARG A 102 -7.71 -20.32 -0.58
C ARG A 102 -6.42 -19.57 -0.26
N LYS A 103 -5.54 -19.46 -1.26
CA LYS A 103 -4.36 -18.60 -1.18
C LYS A 103 -4.72 -17.17 -1.59
N TYR A 104 -4.40 -16.19 -0.75
CA TYR A 104 -4.61 -14.77 -1.02
C TYR A 104 -3.46 -13.96 -0.45
N MET A 105 -3.35 -12.71 -0.88
CA MET A 105 -2.41 -11.75 -0.32
C MET A 105 -3.19 -10.73 0.48
N ASP A 106 -2.85 -10.58 1.76
CA ASP A 106 -3.31 -9.44 2.55
C ASP A 106 -2.30 -8.31 2.37
N VAL A 107 -2.78 -7.12 2.00
CA VAL A 107 -1.94 -5.97 1.64
C VAL A 107 -2.43 -4.73 2.38
N ASP A 108 -1.57 -4.15 3.21
CA ASP A 108 -1.77 -2.79 3.70
C ASP A 108 -1.12 -1.82 2.70
N ALA A 109 -1.91 -0.91 2.15
CA ALA A 109 -1.46 0.04 1.15
C ALA A 109 -0.53 1.14 1.71
N HIS A 110 -0.58 1.39 3.03
CA HIS A 110 0.15 2.47 3.71
C HIS A 110 0.14 3.78 2.92
N VAL A 111 -1.05 4.34 2.73
CA VAL A 111 -1.26 5.57 1.97
C VAL A 111 -1.02 6.78 2.88
N THR A 112 -0.16 7.68 2.45
CA THR A 112 0.00 9.03 3.01
C THR A 112 -0.51 10.05 2.00
N VAL A 113 -1.47 10.88 2.42
CA VAL A 113 -1.96 12.01 1.64
C VAL A 113 -1.11 13.24 1.96
N GLN A 114 -0.70 13.96 0.94
CA GLN A 114 0.19 15.12 1.03
C GLN A 114 -0.39 16.28 0.24
N ASN A 115 -0.41 17.46 0.86
CA ASN A 115 -0.81 18.71 0.23
C ASN A 115 -2.20 18.62 -0.45
N ASP A 116 -3.15 17.90 0.17
CA ASP A 116 -4.51 17.83 -0.33
C ASP A 116 -5.21 19.14 -0.01
N VAL A 117 -5.36 19.97 -1.02
CA VAL A 117 -5.91 21.33 -0.92
C VAL A 117 -7.14 21.41 -1.78
N GLN A 118 -8.24 21.89 -1.20
CA GLN A 118 -9.45 22.24 -1.90
C GLN A 118 -9.67 23.75 -1.80
N SER A 119 -9.83 24.40 -2.95
CA SER A 119 -10.05 25.84 -3.08
C SER A 119 -11.38 26.10 -3.78
N ILE A 120 -12.15 27.04 -3.23
CA ILE A 120 -13.41 27.54 -3.81
C ILE A 120 -13.19 28.98 -4.24
N TYR A 121 -13.54 29.29 -5.49
CA TYR A 121 -13.44 30.62 -6.07
C TYR A 121 -14.83 31.14 -6.45
N ALA A 122 -15.01 32.45 -6.38
CA ALA A 122 -16.16 33.16 -6.93
C ALA A 122 -15.69 34.25 -7.90
N LYS A 123 -16.55 34.68 -8.83
CA LYS A 123 -16.24 35.85 -9.68
C LYS A 123 -16.47 37.15 -8.94
N ASP A 124 -15.55 38.10 -9.11
CA ASP A 124 -15.81 39.51 -8.78
C ASP A 124 -16.64 40.20 -9.88
N ASN A 125 -16.93 41.50 -9.67
CA ASN A 125 -17.73 42.30 -10.59
C ASN A 125 -17.06 42.51 -11.96
N ASP A 126 -15.74 42.34 -12.05
CA ASP A 126 -14.96 42.43 -13.28
C ASP A 126 -14.82 41.06 -13.98
N GLY A 127 -15.40 40.01 -13.38
CA GLY A 127 -15.39 38.65 -13.90
C GLY A 127 -14.13 37.84 -13.55
N ASN A 128 -13.26 38.35 -12.68
CA ASN A 128 -12.06 37.63 -12.25
C ASN A 128 -12.39 36.64 -11.14
N TRP A 129 -11.73 35.49 -11.15
CA TRP A 129 -11.84 34.51 -10.08
C TRP A 129 -11.10 34.97 -8.82
N GLN A 130 -11.83 35.09 -7.73
CA GLN A 130 -11.32 35.42 -6.40
C GLN A 130 -11.42 34.20 -5.49
N LEU A 131 -10.34 33.87 -4.78
CA LEU A 131 -10.34 32.79 -3.79
C LEU A 131 -11.25 33.18 -2.62
N MET A 132 -12.27 32.38 -2.36
CA MET A 132 -13.23 32.60 -1.28
C MET A 132 -12.94 31.71 -0.07
N TYR A 133 -12.46 30.50 -0.32
CA TYR A 133 -12.22 29.51 0.71
C TYR A 133 -11.14 28.53 0.29
N GLU A 134 -10.31 28.14 1.23
CA GLU A 134 -9.30 27.10 1.06
C GLU A 134 -9.27 26.19 2.29
N MET A 135 -9.20 24.89 2.06
CA MET A 135 -9.07 23.87 3.09
C MET A 135 -7.92 22.92 2.73
N THR A 136 -7.08 22.61 3.72
CA THR A 136 -6.06 21.57 3.63
C THR A 136 -6.51 20.34 4.44
N PHE A 137 -6.28 19.15 3.91
CA PHE A 137 -6.60 17.86 4.54
C PHE A 137 -5.33 17.10 4.94
#